data_AF-A0A2T2UY56-F1
#
_entry.id   AF-A0A2T2UY56-F1
#
_cell.length_a   1.000
_cell.length_b   1.000
_cell.length_c   1.000
_cell.angle_alpha   90.00
_cell.angle_beta   90.00
_cell.angle_gamma   90.00
#
_symmetry.space_group_name_H-M   'P 1'
#
loop_
_entity.id
_entity.type
_entity.pdbx_description
1 polymer ?
#
loop_
_entity_poly.entity_id
_entity_poly.type
_entity_poly.pdbx_seq_one_letter_code
_entity_poly.pdbx_strand_id
1 'polypeptide(L)'
;MPLALAFLLLAAAACGSGPEEDAPATGNDSVTVAAAEAEEGNGPEYRYEVMMRGMLRDTLSGSAQFGIVFDPVTRRRQWVLSLRSGNDVTSGIYLARPDTTRPQAGTHQIVSRPPVARYDSLRPDGKESFTMVYRAGMRRSFHSQSGTVELTVATDSLVEGTFRVTLEGTASPPGQPPREGTLTLTGEFRAEKRNVGFMFGV
;
A
#
# COMPACT_ATOMS: atom_id res chain seq x y z
N MET A 1 67.86 11.93 -35.15
CA MET A 1 66.94 12.46 -36.19
C MET A 1 67.06 11.56 -37.41
N PRO A 2 65.99 11.26 -38.19
CA PRO A 2 64.79 12.08 -38.37
C PRO A 2 63.43 11.36 -38.24
N LEU A 3 62.38 12.20 -38.12
CA LEU A 3 61.01 12.21 -38.69
C LEU A 3 60.27 10.89 -38.99
N ALA A 4 58.94 10.78 -38.97
CA ALA A 4 57.77 11.57 -38.58
C ALA A 4 56.55 10.85 -39.20
N LEU A 5 55.35 11.02 -38.59
CA LEU A 5 54.01 10.89 -39.21
C LEU A 5 53.64 9.49 -39.77
N ALA A 6 52.40 9.03 -39.87
CA ALA A 6 51.06 9.56 -39.70
C ALA A 6 50.09 8.37 -39.86
N PHE A 7 48.92 8.44 -39.21
CA PHE A 7 47.61 7.91 -39.64
C PHE A 7 47.50 6.39 -39.97
N LEU A 8 46.43 5.66 -39.65
CA LEU A 8 45.04 5.97 -39.94
C LEU A 8 44.16 4.93 -39.21
N LEU A 9 43.00 5.40 -38.74
CA LEU A 9 41.93 4.62 -38.12
C LEU A 9 41.46 3.45 -38.99
N LEU A 10 41.21 2.30 -38.38
CA LEU A 10 40.14 1.40 -38.81
C LEU A 10 39.21 1.13 -37.63
N ALA A 11 38.04 1.76 -37.69
CA ALA A 11 36.84 1.31 -36.99
C ALA A 11 36.11 0.34 -37.93
N ALA A 12 35.82 -0.86 -37.45
CA ALA A 12 34.70 -1.65 -37.94
C ALA A 12 34.24 -2.57 -36.82
N ALA A 13 33.12 -2.17 -36.22
CA ALA A 13 32.34 -2.99 -35.32
C ALA A 13 31.84 -4.24 -36.04
N ALA A 14 31.98 -5.39 -35.38
CA ALA A 14 31.17 -6.56 -35.66
C ALA A 14 30.86 -7.22 -34.31
N CYS A 15 29.64 -6.99 -33.83
CA CYS A 15 29.06 -7.71 -32.69
C CYS A 15 28.97 -9.20 -33.05
N GLY A 16 29.85 -10.00 -32.44
CA GLY A 16 29.79 -11.45 -32.43
C GLY A 16 29.18 -11.93 -31.12
N SER A 17 28.20 -12.82 -31.24
CA SER A 17 27.53 -13.59 -30.19
C SER A 17 28.46 -14.62 -29.52
N GLY A 18 28.48 -14.70 -28.19
CA GLY A 18 29.06 -15.82 -27.44
C GLY A 18 29.19 -15.55 -25.93
N PRO A 19 29.16 -16.57 -25.06
CA PRO A 19 28.54 -16.50 -23.72
C PRO A 19 29.54 -16.45 -22.54
N GLU A 20 28.97 -16.56 -21.34
CA GLU A 20 29.56 -16.85 -20.01
C GLU A 20 30.02 -15.68 -19.13
N GLU A 21 29.22 -15.50 -18.06
CA GLU A 21 29.64 -15.44 -16.65
C GLU A 21 30.89 -14.62 -16.30
N ASP A 22 30.64 -13.43 -15.74
CA ASP A 22 31.36 -12.95 -14.56
C ASP A 22 30.53 -11.82 -13.91
N ALA A 23 29.96 -12.08 -12.75
CA ALA A 23 29.66 -11.05 -11.76
C ALA A 23 30.74 -11.16 -10.66
N PRO A 24 31.05 -10.12 -9.86
CA PRO A 24 30.37 -8.83 -9.74
C PRO A 24 31.34 -7.62 -9.72
N ALA A 25 30.85 -6.43 -10.05
CA ALA A 25 31.48 -5.18 -9.63
C ALA A 25 30.43 -4.16 -9.23
N THR A 26 30.39 -3.92 -7.92
CA THR A 26 29.77 -2.78 -7.26
C THR A 26 30.06 -1.47 -7.99
N GLY A 27 29.03 -0.85 -8.54
CA GLY A 27 29.09 0.47 -9.14
C GLY A 27 27.74 1.14 -8.90
N ASN A 28 27.78 2.35 -8.35
CA ASN A 28 26.63 3.17 -8.00
C ASN A 28 25.78 3.51 -9.23
N ASP A 29 24.90 2.60 -9.65
CA ASP A 29 23.77 2.96 -10.49
C ASP A 29 22.61 3.34 -9.58
N SER A 30 22.35 4.64 -9.56
CA SER A 30 21.07 5.21 -9.17
C SER A 30 19.96 4.28 -9.64
N VAL A 31 19.32 3.60 -8.69
CA VAL A 31 18.08 2.88 -8.94
C VAL A 31 17.06 3.96 -9.27
N THR A 32 16.98 4.28 -10.56
CA THR A 32 15.82 4.94 -11.15
C THR A 32 14.71 3.91 -11.01
N VAL A 33 14.06 3.90 -9.84
CA VAL A 33 12.83 3.15 -9.64
C VAL A 33 11.88 3.75 -10.66
N ALA A 34 11.65 3.01 -11.75
CA ALA A 34 10.58 3.34 -12.66
C ALA A 34 9.30 3.35 -11.82
N ALA A 35 8.86 4.56 -11.46
CA ALA A 35 7.48 4.80 -11.12
C ALA A 35 6.71 4.35 -12.36
N ALA A 36 6.18 3.13 -12.33
CA ALA A 36 5.15 2.75 -13.27
C ALA A 36 4.08 3.82 -13.10
N GLU A 37 3.96 4.70 -14.10
CA GLU A 37 2.91 5.68 -14.19
C GLU A 37 1.62 4.90 -13.96
N ALA A 38 0.97 5.17 -12.83
CA ALA A 38 -0.35 4.67 -12.58
C ALA A 38 -1.22 5.35 -13.64
N GLU A 39 -1.46 4.65 -14.75
CA GLU A 39 -2.39 5.12 -15.76
C GLU A 39 -3.66 5.56 -15.02
N GLU A 40 -3.97 6.84 -15.22
CA GLU A 40 -5.09 7.56 -14.66
C GLU A 40 -6.36 6.99 -15.28
N GLY A 41 -6.70 5.78 -14.87
CA GLY A 41 -7.86 5.04 -15.33
C GLY A 41 -9.09 5.71 -14.76
N ASN A 42 -9.65 6.62 -15.55
CA ASN A 42 -10.95 7.31 -15.44
C ASN A 42 -12.13 6.30 -15.54
N GLY A 43 -11.98 5.15 -14.88
CA GLY A 43 -13.01 4.14 -14.72
C GLY A 43 -13.99 4.55 -13.62
N PRO A 44 -15.17 3.91 -13.55
CA PRO A 44 -16.20 4.26 -12.58
C PRO A 44 -15.65 4.32 -11.15
N GLU A 45 -15.81 5.46 -10.50
CA GLU A 45 -15.40 5.69 -9.13
C GLU A 45 -16.40 4.98 -8.19
N TYR A 46 -16.08 3.75 -7.78
CA TYR A 46 -16.95 3.00 -6.87
C TYR A 46 -16.84 3.54 -5.46
N ARG A 47 -18.00 3.90 -4.93
CA ARG A 47 -18.16 4.63 -3.67
C ARG A 47 -17.97 3.68 -2.48
N TYR A 48 -17.21 4.12 -1.50
CA TYR A 48 -17.38 3.68 -0.12
C TYR A 48 -18.00 4.81 0.71
N GLU A 49 -18.64 4.45 1.82
CA GLU A 49 -19.06 5.41 2.85
C GLU A 49 -18.64 4.88 4.22
N VAL A 50 -17.91 5.70 4.98
CA VAL A 50 -17.43 5.34 6.31
C VAL A 50 -17.75 6.45 7.29
N MET A 51 -18.51 6.11 8.31
CA MET A 51 -18.74 6.96 9.47
C MET A 51 -17.63 6.76 10.50
N MET A 52 -17.08 7.87 10.99
CA MET A 52 -16.07 7.90 12.03
C MET A 52 -16.63 8.60 13.27
N ARG A 53 -16.41 8.00 14.44
CA ARG A 53 -16.83 8.53 15.75
C ARG A 53 -15.74 8.32 16.79
N GLY A 54 -15.78 9.07 17.89
CA GLY A 54 -14.81 8.98 18.99
C GLY A 54 -13.98 10.26 19.08
N MET A 55 -12.65 10.13 19.00
CA MET A 55 -11.72 11.26 18.99
C MET A 55 -11.96 12.22 17.82
N LEU A 56 -12.44 11.72 16.69
CA LEU A 56 -12.84 12.49 15.52
C LEU A 56 -14.27 12.09 15.14
N ARG A 57 -14.98 13.02 14.50
CA ARG A 57 -16.28 12.76 13.89
C ARG A 57 -16.24 13.23 12.45
N ASP A 58 -16.40 12.29 11.53
CA ASP A 58 -16.32 12.55 10.10
C ASP A 58 -17.13 11.51 9.30
N THR A 59 -17.41 11.80 8.04
CA THR A 59 -17.93 10.84 7.06
C THR A 59 -17.03 10.87 5.83
N LEU A 60 -16.36 9.75 5.57
CA LEU A 60 -15.46 9.60 4.45
C LEU A 60 -16.17 8.89 3.32
N SER A 61 -16.09 9.47 2.12
CA SER A 61 -16.48 8.83 0.88
C SER A 61 -15.40 8.98 -0.18
N GLY A 62 -15.31 8.00 -1.07
CA GLY A 62 -14.32 8.01 -2.15
C GLY A 62 -14.26 6.68 -2.89
N SER A 63 -13.08 6.35 -3.42
CA SER A 63 -12.86 5.14 -4.20
C SER A 63 -12.30 3.98 -3.37
N ALA A 64 -12.75 2.77 -3.70
CA ALA A 64 -12.29 1.54 -3.07
C ALA A 64 -11.61 0.62 -4.10
N GLN A 65 -10.43 0.10 -3.76
CA GLN A 65 -9.63 -0.75 -4.64
C GLN A 65 -8.94 -1.84 -3.85
N PHE A 66 -8.67 -3.01 -4.46
CA PHE A 66 -7.89 -4.05 -3.83
C PHE A 66 -6.83 -4.65 -4.75
N GLY A 67 -5.78 -5.21 -4.16
CA GLY A 67 -4.65 -5.76 -4.88
C GLY A 67 -3.60 -6.39 -3.97
N ILE A 68 -2.48 -6.80 -4.59
CA ILE A 68 -1.32 -7.32 -3.88
C ILE A 68 -0.24 -6.23 -3.89
N VAL A 69 0.26 -5.90 -2.70
CA VAL A 69 1.28 -4.88 -2.50
C VAL A 69 2.55 -5.53 -1.94
N PHE A 70 3.72 -5.04 -2.35
CA PHE A 70 4.99 -5.42 -1.74
C PHE A 70 5.34 -4.46 -0.59
N ASP A 71 5.47 -5.00 0.62
CA ASP A 71 5.94 -4.30 1.82
C ASP A 71 7.47 -4.39 1.87
N PRO A 72 8.20 -3.27 1.66
CA PRO A 72 9.66 -3.27 1.62
C PRO A 72 10.30 -3.52 2.99
N VAL A 73 9.60 -3.21 4.09
CA VAL A 73 10.12 -3.35 5.46
C VAL A 73 10.15 -4.82 5.86
N THR A 74 9.06 -5.55 5.58
CA THR A 74 8.98 -6.99 5.87
C THR A 74 9.43 -7.87 4.71
N ARG A 75 9.68 -7.28 3.53
CA ARG A 75 10.00 -7.95 2.26
C ARG A 75 8.96 -8.99 1.85
N ARG A 76 7.67 -8.65 2.02
CA ARG A 76 6.56 -9.59 1.78
C ARG A 76 5.51 -8.98 0.88
N ARG A 77 4.79 -9.85 0.17
CA ARG A 77 3.59 -9.47 -0.57
C ARG A 77 2.37 -9.65 0.34
N GLN A 78 1.49 -8.66 0.33
CA GLN A 78 0.30 -8.59 1.18
C GLN A 78 -0.92 -8.26 0.33
N TRP A 79 -2.04 -8.89 0.63
CA TRP A 79 -3.33 -8.52 0.07
C TRP A 79 -3.86 -7.30 0.82
N VAL A 80 -4.31 -6.31 0.06
CA VAL A 80 -4.68 -5.00 0.56
C VAL A 80 -5.97 -4.54 -0.09
N LEU A 81 -6.86 -3.99 0.72
CA LEU A 81 -7.96 -3.16 0.29
C LEU A 81 -7.73 -1.72 0.78
N SER A 82 -7.82 -0.78 -0.15
CA SER A 82 -7.59 0.64 0.06
C SER A 82 -8.88 1.40 -0.21
N LEU A 83 -9.29 2.20 0.76
CA LEU A 83 -10.43 3.12 0.71
C LEU A 83 -9.87 4.54 0.80
N ARG A 84 -9.87 5.27 -0.31
CA ARG A 84 -9.25 6.60 -0.43
C ARG A 84 -10.25 7.68 -0.79
N SER A 85 -10.17 8.80 -0.07
CA SER A 85 -10.98 9.99 -0.36
C SER A 85 -10.16 10.96 -1.21
N GLY A 86 -10.64 11.23 -2.43
CA GLY A 86 -9.95 12.10 -3.40
C GLY A 86 -8.59 11.55 -3.86
N ASN A 87 -7.73 12.45 -4.34
CA ASN A 87 -6.43 12.12 -4.93
C ASN A 87 -5.28 11.98 -3.91
N ASP A 88 -5.55 12.21 -2.62
CA ASP A 88 -4.51 12.14 -1.59
C ASP A 88 -4.06 10.69 -1.37
N VAL A 89 -2.80 10.39 -1.66
CA VAL A 89 -2.17 9.06 -1.45
C VAL A 89 -1.80 8.82 0.00
N THR A 90 -1.73 9.88 0.79
CA THR A 90 -1.31 9.82 2.19
C THR A 90 -2.47 9.62 3.16
N SER A 91 -3.71 9.77 2.67
CA SER A 91 -4.93 9.64 3.47
C SER A 91 -5.81 8.50 2.97
N GLY A 92 -6.38 7.74 3.89
CA GLY A 92 -7.24 6.62 3.56
C GLY A 92 -7.35 5.58 4.67
N ILE A 93 -8.28 4.65 4.47
CA ILE A 93 -8.43 3.45 5.30
C ILE A 93 -7.87 2.29 4.51
N TYR A 94 -7.02 1.51 5.15
CA TYR A 94 -6.34 0.36 4.57
C TYR A 94 -6.68 -0.86 5.39
N LEU A 95 -7.22 -1.87 4.73
CA LEU A 95 -7.50 -3.18 5.29
C LEU A 95 -6.52 -4.17 4.68
N ALA A 96 -5.65 -4.76 5.49
CA ALA A 96 -4.54 -5.56 4.98
C ALA A 96 -4.47 -6.94 5.65
N ARG A 97 -4.06 -7.94 4.86
CA ARG A 97 -3.74 -9.30 5.30
C ARG A 97 -2.24 -9.52 5.23
N PRO A 98 -1.67 -10.38 6.11
CA PRO A 98 -0.24 -10.67 6.09
C PRO A 98 0.22 -11.54 4.92
N ASP A 99 -0.70 -12.10 4.15
CA ASP A 99 -0.44 -12.97 3.01
C ASP A 99 -1.11 -12.44 1.73
N THR A 100 -0.94 -13.17 0.63
CA THR A 100 -1.50 -12.82 -0.69
C THR A 100 -2.76 -13.59 -1.03
N THR A 101 -3.24 -14.44 -0.13
CA THR A 101 -4.42 -15.26 -0.40
C THR A 101 -5.64 -14.36 -0.50
N ARG A 102 -6.47 -14.56 -1.52
CA ARG A 102 -7.74 -13.84 -1.63
C ARG A 102 -8.63 -14.19 -0.43
N PRO A 103 -9.29 -13.21 0.21
CA PRO A 103 -10.24 -13.54 1.26
C PRO A 103 -11.47 -14.23 0.68
N GLN A 104 -12.11 -15.06 1.50
CA GLN A 104 -13.38 -15.67 1.15
C GLN A 104 -14.52 -14.78 1.67
N ALA A 105 -15.71 -14.92 1.09
CA ALA A 105 -16.90 -14.30 1.66
C ALA A 105 -17.13 -14.84 3.08
N GLY A 106 -17.67 -14.01 3.97
CA GLY A 106 -17.88 -14.32 5.38
C GLY A 106 -17.39 -13.22 6.32
N THR A 107 -17.55 -13.46 7.62
CA THR A 107 -17.08 -12.55 8.67
C THR A 107 -15.66 -12.87 9.08
N HIS A 108 -14.79 -11.86 9.09
CA HIS A 108 -13.40 -11.98 9.48
C HIS A 108 -13.08 -11.02 10.63
N GLN A 109 -12.15 -11.44 11.48
CA GLN A 109 -11.70 -10.62 12.59
C GLN A 109 -10.72 -9.55 12.11
N ILE A 110 -10.92 -8.33 12.61
CA ILE A 110 -9.93 -7.26 12.53
C ILE A 110 -9.23 -7.21 13.88
N VAL A 111 -7.95 -7.56 13.85
CA VAL A 111 -7.13 -7.70 15.06
C VAL A 111 -6.15 -6.55 15.19
N SER A 112 -5.73 -6.28 16.42
CA SER A 112 -4.58 -5.42 16.63
C SER A 112 -3.30 -6.13 16.24
N ARG A 113 -2.49 -5.45 15.42
CA ARG A 113 -1.13 -5.90 15.11
C ARG A 113 -0.16 -4.77 15.42
N PRO A 114 0.87 -5.03 16.25
CA PRO A 114 1.91 -4.05 16.48
C PRO A 114 2.59 -3.70 15.16
N PRO A 115 2.79 -2.40 14.85
CA PRO A 115 3.56 -2.00 13.69
C PRO A 115 4.99 -2.55 13.76
N VAL A 116 5.61 -2.77 12.60
CA VAL A 116 7.03 -3.14 12.54
C VAL A 116 7.86 -1.86 12.57
N ALA A 117 8.48 -1.61 13.73
CA ALA A 117 9.21 -0.39 14.01
C ALA A 117 8.31 0.85 13.88
N ARG A 118 8.70 1.83 13.07
CA ARG A 118 7.92 3.06 12.81
C ARG A 118 6.99 2.95 11.59
N TYR A 119 6.89 1.75 11.00
CA TYR A 119 6.14 1.52 9.77
C TYR A 119 4.90 0.66 10.04
N ASP A 120 3.83 0.92 9.28
CA ASP A 120 2.55 0.19 9.39
C ASP A 120 2.59 -1.22 8.80
N SER A 121 3.80 -1.70 8.50
CA SER A 121 4.08 -3.03 8.00
C SER A 121 3.56 -4.10 8.96
N LEU A 122 2.91 -5.12 8.39
CA LEU A 122 2.24 -6.17 9.15
C LEU A 122 3.12 -7.40 9.32
N ARG A 123 3.19 -7.91 10.55
CA ARG A 123 3.78 -9.24 10.82
C ARG A 123 2.82 -10.36 10.39
N PRO A 124 3.34 -11.50 9.92
CA PRO A 124 2.55 -12.71 9.75
C PRO A 124 2.11 -13.25 11.11
N ASP A 125 0.82 -13.17 11.39
CA ASP A 125 0.21 -13.92 12.48
C ASP A 125 -1.24 -14.23 12.13
N GLY A 126 -1.57 -15.52 11.99
CA GLY A 126 -2.87 -15.99 11.49
C GLY A 126 -3.17 -15.64 10.02
N LYS A 127 -3.61 -16.63 9.24
CA LYS A 127 -3.98 -16.43 7.82
C LYS A 127 -5.36 -15.77 7.65
N GLU A 128 -6.21 -15.75 8.67
CA GLU A 128 -7.64 -15.43 8.54
C GLU A 128 -8.07 -14.11 9.17
N SER A 129 -7.12 -13.27 9.61
CA SER A 129 -7.44 -11.97 10.19
C SER A 129 -6.92 -10.83 9.35
N PHE A 130 -7.62 -9.70 9.47
CA PHE A 130 -7.25 -8.45 8.87
C PHE A 130 -6.67 -7.50 9.92
N THR A 131 -5.90 -6.53 9.46
CA THR A 131 -5.54 -5.33 10.22
C THR A 131 -6.09 -4.13 9.49
N MET A 132 -6.63 -3.16 10.23
CA MET A 132 -7.09 -1.91 9.66
C MET A 132 -6.18 -0.78 10.12
N VAL A 133 -5.80 0.08 9.18
CA VAL A 133 -5.04 1.29 9.42
C VAL A 133 -5.80 2.46 8.82
N TYR A 134 -5.95 3.54 9.58
CA TYR A 134 -6.48 4.79 9.07
C TYR A 134 -5.41 5.87 9.14
N ARG A 135 -5.15 6.52 8.00
CA ARG A 135 -4.26 7.66 7.87
C ARG A 135 -5.02 8.89 7.41
N ALA A 136 -4.66 10.04 7.98
CA ALA A 136 -5.11 11.35 7.51
C ALA A 136 -3.91 12.30 7.46
N GLY A 137 -3.25 12.31 6.31
CA GLY A 137 -1.95 12.93 6.09
C GLY A 137 -0.85 12.39 6.99
N MET A 138 0.27 13.11 7.06
CA MET A 138 1.41 12.76 7.93
C MET A 138 1.16 13.00 9.44
N ARG A 139 -0.04 13.47 9.81
CA ARG A 139 -0.32 14.00 11.17
C ARG A 139 -1.13 13.05 12.04
N ARG A 140 -1.68 11.97 11.47
CA ARG A 140 -2.67 11.11 12.11
C ARG A 140 -2.49 9.68 11.61
N SER A 141 -2.22 8.77 12.54
CA SER A 141 -2.24 7.33 12.28
C SER A 141 -3.02 6.64 13.38
N PHE A 142 -3.99 5.83 12.98
CA PHE A 142 -4.80 5.00 13.85
C PHE A 142 -4.72 3.56 13.37
N HIS A 143 -4.54 2.63 14.30
CA HIS A 143 -4.35 1.22 14.04
C HIS A 143 -5.46 0.42 14.70
N SER A 144 -5.85 -0.70 14.11
CA SER A 144 -6.89 -1.54 14.67
C SER A 144 -6.55 -2.00 16.08
N GLN A 145 -7.55 -1.93 16.93
CA GLN A 145 -7.57 -2.56 18.25
C GLN A 145 -8.41 -3.83 18.17
N SER A 146 -9.63 -3.71 17.64
CA SER A 146 -10.58 -4.81 17.48
C SER A 146 -11.66 -4.46 16.46
N GLY A 147 -12.32 -5.47 15.90
CA GLY A 147 -13.47 -5.27 15.02
C GLY A 147 -13.74 -6.45 14.13
N THR A 148 -14.67 -6.25 13.20
CA THR A 148 -15.01 -7.24 12.18
C THR A 148 -15.14 -6.58 10.82
N VAL A 149 -14.85 -7.37 9.80
CA VAL A 149 -15.23 -7.09 8.41
C VAL A 149 -16.07 -8.26 7.90
N GLU A 150 -17.23 -7.95 7.35
CA GLU A 150 -18.08 -8.92 6.68
C GLU A 150 -17.93 -8.71 5.18
N LEU A 151 -17.39 -9.72 4.50
CA LEU A 151 -17.27 -9.73 3.05
C LEU A 151 -18.48 -10.46 2.47
N THR A 152 -19.38 -9.71 1.83
CA THR A 152 -20.54 -10.26 1.14
C THR A 152 -20.17 -10.84 -0.22
N VAL A 153 -19.20 -10.21 -0.89
CA VAL A 153 -18.63 -10.67 -2.17
C VAL A 153 -17.10 -10.69 -2.06
N ALA A 154 -16.47 -11.78 -2.49
CA ALA A 154 -15.01 -11.87 -2.57
C ALA A 154 -14.56 -12.72 -3.77
N THR A 155 -14.33 -12.05 -4.89
CA THR A 155 -13.94 -12.65 -6.18
C THR A 155 -12.59 -12.09 -6.66
N ASP A 156 -12.08 -12.58 -7.80
CA ASP A 156 -10.82 -12.09 -8.35
C ASP A 156 -10.87 -10.67 -8.88
N SER A 157 -12.05 -10.10 -9.12
CA SER A 157 -12.22 -8.75 -9.67
C SER A 157 -12.99 -7.81 -8.75
N LEU A 158 -13.73 -8.33 -7.79
CA LEU A 158 -14.66 -7.56 -6.95
C LEU A 158 -14.65 -8.06 -5.50
N VAL A 159 -14.56 -7.14 -4.55
CA VAL A 159 -14.80 -7.38 -3.13
C VAL A 159 -15.80 -6.36 -2.60
N GLU A 160 -16.84 -6.83 -1.93
CA GLU A 160 -17.86 -6.00 -1.28
C GLU A 160 -18.01 -6.41 0.16
N GLY A 161 -18.34 -5.46 1.02
CA GLY A 161 -18.54 -5.76 2.42
C GLY A 161 -18.86 -4.56 3.29
N THR A 162 -19.04 -4.87 4.57
CA THR A 162 -19.18 -3.88 5.63
C THR A 162 -18.13 -4.13 6.70
N PHE A 163 -17.85 -3.12 7.51
CA PHE A 163 -16.96 -3.28 8.65
C PHE A 163 -17.40 -2.42 9.83
N ARG A 164 -17.01 -2.88 11.02
CA ARG A 164 -17.10 -2.13 12.27
C ARG A 164 -15.85 -2.37 13.08
N VAL A 165 -15.09 -1.30 13.31
CA VAL A 165 -13.74 -1.40 13.88
C VAL A 165 -13.51 -0.30 14.89
N THR A 166 -12.86 -0.64 15.99
CA THR A 166 -12.25 0.31 16.91
C THR A 166 -10.76 0.40 16.59
N LEU A 167 -10.30 1.61 16.30
CA LEU A 167 -8.91 1.95 16.12
C LEU A 167 -8.40 2.74 17.33
N GLU A 168 -7.10 2.66 17.58
CA GLU A 168 -6.39 3.44 18.57
C GLU A 168 -5.21 4.14 17.89
N GLY A 169 -4.91 5.37 18.30
CA GLY A 169 -3.83 6.13 17.71
C GLY A 169 -3.71 7.53 18.25
N THR A 170 -2.96 8.35 17.53
CA THR A 170 -2.75 9.75 17.89
C THR A 170 -3.32 10.66 16.83
N ALA A 171 -3.97 11.73 17.27
CA ALA A 171 -4.34 12.84 16.41
C ALA A 171 -3.91 14.17 17.02
N SER A 172 -3.61 15.12 16.14
CA SER A 172 -3.46 16.54 16.49
C SER A 172 -4.67 17.31 15.96
N PRO A 173 -5.67 17.61 16.79
CA PRO A 173 -6.74 18.55 16.43
C PRO A 173 -6.17 19.94 16.14
N PRO A 174 -6.83 20.77 15.32
CA PRO A 174 -6.39 22.13 15.05
C PRO A 174 -6.18 22.93 16.36
N GLY A 175 -4.99 23.51 16.52
CA GLY A 175 -4.64 24.33 17.68
C GLY A 175 -4.37 23.56 18.98
N GLN A 176 -4.30 22.22 18.95
CA GLN A 176 -4.01 21.40 20.12
C GLN A 176 -2.77 20.52 19.90
N PRO A 177 -2.02 20.18 20.97
CA PRO A 177 -0.95 19.20 20.88
C PRO A 177 -1.50 17.82 20.49
N PRO A 178 -0.67 16.92 19.95
CA PRO A 178 -1.04 15.54 19.71
C PRO A 178 -1.57 14.87 20.98
N ARG A 179 -2.65 14.10 20.86
CA ARG A 179 -3.23 13.31 21.96
C ARG A 179 -3.59 11.91 21.46
N GLU A 180 -3.49 10.94 22.36
CA GLU A 180 -3.93 9.55 22.14
C GLU A 180 -5.44 9.42 22.31
N GLY A 181 -6.04 8.53 21.53
CA GLY A 181 -7.42 8.13 21.73
C GLY A 181 -7.91 7.16 20.67
N THR A 182 -9.22 6.94 20.69
CA THR A 182 -9.87 5.89 19.91
C THR A 182 -10.82 6.43 18.86
N LEU A 183 -10.95 5.69 17.76
CA LEU A 183 -11.93 5.92 16.71
C LEU A 183 -12.76 4.66 16.49
N THR A 184 -14.06 4.80 16.41
CA THR A 184 -14.93 3.77 15.86
C THR A 184 -15.21 4.11 14.41
N LEU A 185 -14.81 3.22 13.50
CA LEU A 185 -15.16 3.28 12.09
C LEU A 185 -16.27 2.28 11.80
N THR A 186 -17.27 2.71 11.04
CA THR A 186 -18.31 1.83 10.51
C THR A 186 -18.57 2.23 9.08
N GLY A 187 -18.57 1.27 8.16
CA GLY A 187 -18.79 1.60 6.77
C GLY A 187 -19.07 0.41 5.88
N GLU A 188 -19.40 0.74 4.65
CA GLU A 188 -19.62 -0.18 3.55
C GLU A 188 -18.70 0.17 2.39
N PHE A 189 -18.31 -0.83 1.61
CA PHE A 189 -17.43 -0.64 0.48
C PHE A 189 -17.72 -1.61 -0.66
N ARG A 190 -17.38 -1.16 -1.86
CA ARG A 190 -17.33 -1.96 -3.08
C ARG A 190 -16.02 -1.66 -3.79
N ALA A 191 -15.10 -2.62 -3.79
CA ALA A 191 -13.76 -2.47 -4.30
C ALA A 191 -13.50 -3.36 -5.53
N GLU A 192 -12.89 -2.79 -6.57
CA GLU A 192 -12.43 -3.55 -7.72
C GLU A 192 -10.93 -3.87 -7.64
N LYS A 193 -10.53 -4.93 -8.35
CA LYS A 193 -9.11 -5.27 -8.47
C LYS A 193 -8.40 -4.22 -9.30
N ARG A 194 -7.40 -3.58 -8.72
CA ARG A 194 -6.42 -2.75 -9.43
C ARG A 194 -5.01 -3.11 -8.99
N ASN A 195 -4.03 -2.62 -9.75
CA ASN A 195 -2.68 -2.49 -9.22
C ASN A 195 -2.71 -1.41 -8.14
N VAL A 196 -3.05 -1.81 -6.92
CA VAL A 196 -2.86 -0.98 -5.74
C VAL A 196 -1.34 -0.80 -5.66
N GLY A 197 -0.87 0.42 -5.89
CA GLY A 197 0.56 0.75 -5.86
C GLY A 197 1.18 0.47 -4.49
N PHE A 198 2.42 0.92 -4.31
CA PHE A 198 3.14 0.76 -3.04
C PHE A 198 2.30 1.26 -1.85
N MET A 199 2.16 0.42 -0.82
CA MET A 199 1.84 0.89 0.51
C MET A 199 3.12 0.88 1.32
N PHE A 200 3.24 1.95 2.11
CA PHE A 200 4.15 2.12 3.23
C PHE A 200 5.60 2.46 2.86
N GLY A 201 5.99 3.67 3.26
CA GLY A 201 7.39 4.08 3.31
C GLY A 201 7.63 5.54 3.01
N VAL A 202 7.14 6.46 3.86
CA VAL A 202 7.95 7.42 4.64
C VAL A 202 7.08 8.07 5.71
#